data_AF-A0A951JC92-F1
#
_entry.id   AF-A0A951JC92-F1
#
_cell.length_a   1.000
_cell.length_b   1.000
_cell.length_c   1.000
_cell.angle_alpha   90.00
_cell.angle_beta   90.00
_cell.angle_gamma   90.00
#
_symmetry.space_group_name_H-M   'P 1'
#
loop_
_entity.id
_entity.type
_entity.pdbx_description
1 polymer ?
#
loop_
_entity_poly.entity_id
_entity_poly.type
_entity_poly.pdbx_seq_one_letter_code
_entity_poly.pdbx_strand_id
1 'polypeptide(L)'
;MAVFFLYGGMVMTIFPREEGISWEAHLFGAIPGALLAFLLFRLDAAPRPKVYSWERENEEEEDPVIGDLWKYRKPPPVHAPDDGDEVPLEGDDEEERW
;
A
#
# COMPACT_ATOMS: atom_id res chain seq x y z
N MET A 1 18.99 -4.35 19.09
CA MET A 1 19.94 -3.41 19.73
C MET A 1 20.67 -2.51 18.73
N ALA A 2 21.29 -3.02 17.66
CA ALA A 2 21.99 -2.20 16.67
C ALA A 2 21.10 -1.13 16.00
N VAL A 3 19.90 -1.51 15.53
CA VAL A 3 18.93 -0.58 14.93
C VAL A 3 18.57 0.55 15.88
N PHE A 4 18.20 0.23 17.12
CA PHE A 4 17.88 1.23 18.14
C PHE A 4 19.05 2.19 18.39
N PHE A 5 20.29 1.68 18.42
CA PHE A 5 21.48 2.52 18.64
C PHE A 5 21.73 3.47 17.46
N LEU A 6 21.63 2.97 16.23
CA LEU A 6 21.84 3.76 15.01
C LEU A 6 20.78 4.85 14.85
N TYR A 7 19.50 4.50 14.94
CA TYR A 7 18.41 5.46 14.77
C TYR A 7 18.20 6.35 15.99
N GLY A 8 18.32 5.80 17.22
CA GLY A 8 18.22 6.58 18.45
C GLY A 8 19.36 7.60 18.60
N GLY A 9 20.57 7.25 18.17
CA GLY A 9 21.71 8.17 18.17
C GLY A 9 21.49 9.40 17.28
N MET A 10 20.83 9.24 16.14
CA MET A 10 20.46 10.35 15.26
C MET A 10 19.41 11.28 15.90
N VAL A 11 18.44 10.73 16.64
CA VAL A 11 17.44 11.56 17.35
C VAL A 11 18.10 12.43 18.42
N MET A 12 19.13 11.91 19.10
CA MET A 12 19.84 12.67 20.13
C MET A 12 20.52 13.94 19.59
N THR A 13 20.78 14.07 18.29
CA THR A 13 21.44 15.26 17.74
C THR A 13 20.55 16.51 17.69
N ILE A 14 19.24 16.35 17.86
CA ILE A 14 18.27 17.46 17.93
C ILE A 14 18.42 18.22 19.26
N PHE A 15 18.93 17.56 20.30
CA PHE A 15 19.10 18.16 21.62
C PHE A 15 20.32 19.10 21.61
N PRO A 16 20.18 20.37 22.03
CA PRO A 16 21.31 21.27 22.17
C PRO A 16 22.31 20.74 23.20
N ARG A 17 23.60 20.64 22.84
CA ARG A 17 24.69 20.20 23.74
C ARG A 17 25.82 21.21 23.86
N GLU A 18 25.82 22.24 23.03
CA GLU A 18 26.86 23.26 22.95
C GLU A 18 26.33 24.61 23.41
N GLU A 19 27.19 25.39 24.06
CA GLU A 19 26.86 26.75 24.48
C GLU A 19 26.64 27.63 23.24
N GLY A 20 25.45 28.24 23.12
CA GLY A 20 25.03 29.04 21.97
C GLY A 20 24.01 28.36 21.06
N ILE A 21 23.76 27.06 21.23
CA ILE A 21 22.65 26.36 20.58
C ILE A 21 21.50 26.27 21.58
N SER A 22 20.32 26.74 21.19
CA SER A 22 19.16 26.81 22.07
C SER A 22 18.00 25.93 21.59
N TRP A 23 17.12 25.58 22.53
CA TRP A 23 15.89 24.86 22.27
C TRP A 23 14.90 25.70 21.47
N GLU A 24 14.85 27.00 21.75
CA GLU A 24 14.01 27.94 21.02
C GLU A 24 14.36 27.93 19.54
N ALA A 25 15.65 27.97 19.18
CA ALA A 25 16.08 27.92 17.78
C ALA A 25 15.60 26.66 17.05
N HIS A 26 15.65 25.49 17.70
CA HIS A 26 15.16 24.23 17.13
C HIS A 26 13.65 24.23 16.94
N LEU A 27 12.89 24.68 17.95
CA LEU A 27 11.43 24.78 17.85
C LEU A 27 11.00 25.78 16.77
N PHE A 28 11.63 26.96 16.74
CA PHE A 28 11.32 28.00 15.77
C PHE A 28 11.77 27.65 14.34
N GLY A 29 12.67 26.68 14.15
CA GLY A 29 12.92 26.07 12.85
C GLY A 29 11.91 24.99 12.48
N ALA A 30 11.55 24.13 13.45
CA ALA A 30 10.63 23.01 13.23
C ALA A 30 9.20 23.46 12.91
N ILE A 31 8.69 24.49 13.60
CA ILE A 31 7.32 25.02 13.41
C ILE A 31 7.06 25.49 11.97
N PRO A 32 7.81 26.47 11.42
CA PRO A 32 7.61 26.90 10.04
C PRO A 32 7.93 25.78 9.03
N GLY A 33 8.89 24.89 9.31
CA GLY A 33 9.16 23.73 8.47
C GLY A 33 7.94 22.80 8.36
N ALA A 34 7.31 22.47 9.49
CA ALA A 34 6.10 21.66 9.52
C ALA A 34 4.90 22.37 8.88
N LEU A 35 4.75 23.68 9.12
CA LEU A 35 3.73 24.50 8.46
C LEU A 35 3.92 24.48 6.94
N LEU A 36 5.12 24.78 6.44
CA LEU A 36 5.40 24.78 5.01
C LEU A 36 5.19 23.39 4.39
N ALA A 37 5.61 22.32 5.06
CA ALA A 37 5.32 20.97 4.61
C ALA A 37 3.80 20.73 4.47
N PHE A 38 3.01 21.13 5.46
CA PHE A 38 1.56 20.99 5.42
C PHE A 38 0.87 21.92 4.40
N LEU A 39 1.41 23.12 4.15
CA LEU A 39 0.86 24.03 3.15
C LEU A 39 1.22 23.60 1.72
N LEU A 40 2.40 23.00 1.54
CA LEU A 40 2.98 22.73 0.23
C LEU A 40 2.90 21.26 -0.22
N PHE A 41 2.47 20.32 0.63
CA PHE A 41 2.48 18.87 0.29
C PHE A 41 1.71 18.48 -0.99
N ARG A 42 0.78 19.32 -1.45
CA ARG A 42 0.00 19.08 -2.69
C ARG A 42 0.52 19.83 -3.90
N LEU A 43 1.51 20.71 -3.74
CA LEU A 43 2.05 21.47 -4.86
C LEU A 43 3.01 20.62 -5.71
N ASP A 44 3.57 19.55 -5.14
CA ASP A 44 4.41 18.61 -5.87
C ASP A 44 3.55 17.75 -6.82
N ALA A 45 3.98 17.68 -8.09
CA ALA A 45 3.39 16.77 -9.05
C ALA A 45 3.63 15.32 -8.59
N ALA A 46 2.58 14.49 -8.65
CA ALA A 46 2.72 13.07 -8.34
C ALA A 46 3.85 12.47 -9.20
N PRO A 47 4.82 11.76 -8.60
CA PRO A 47 5.85 11.09 -9.37
C PRO A 47 5.18 10.15 -10.36
N ARG A 48 5.66 10.14 -11.61
CA ARG A 48 5.11 9.25 -12.63
C ARG A 48 5.24 7.81 -12.11
N PRO A 49 4.17 7.01 -12.14
CA PRO A 49 4.26 5.60 -11.78
C PRO A 49 5.31 4.94 -12.68
N LYS A 50 6.26 4.25 -12.05
CA LYS A 50 7.33 3.54 -12.76
C LYS A 50 6.78 2.18 -13.19
N VAL A 51 6.42 2.05 -14.46
CA VAL A 51 6.05 0.76 -15.04
C VAL A 51 7.33 -0.03 -15.31
N TYR A 52 7.46 -1.17 -14.65
CA TYR A 52 8.62 -2.04 -14.80
C TYR A 52 8.46 -2.97 -16.01
N SER A 53 9.56 -3.51 -16.56
CA SER A 53 9.49 -4.35 -17.77
C SER A 53 8.66 -5.62 -17.56
N TRP A 54 8.77 -6.24 -16.38
CA TRP A 54 8.03 -7.45 -16.03
C TRP A 54 6.52 -7.22 -15.83
N GLU A 55 6.08 -6.00 -15.48
CA GLU A 55 4.65 -5.66 -15.42
C GLU A 55 4.05 -5.64 -16.84
N ARG A 56 4.85 -5.21 -17.82
CA ARG A 56 4.46 -5.18 -19.24
C ARG A 56 4.42 -6.57 -19.87
N GLU A 57 5.37 -7.42 -19.50
CA GLU A 57 5.42 -8.83 -19.94
C GLU A 57 4.19 -9.61 -19.42
N ASN A 58 3.74 -9.34 -18.18
CA ASN A 58 2.57 -10.00 -17.60
C ASN A 58 1.25 -9.60 -18.27
N GLU A 59 1.12 -8.35 -18.73
CA GLU A 59 -0.05 -7.89 -19.50
C GLU A 59 -0.14 -8.54 -20.90
N GLU A 60 1.01 -8.80 -21.53
CA GLU A 60 1.07 -9.47 -22.84
C GLU A 60 0.89 -10.99 -22.73
N GLU A 61 1.21 -11.58 -21.57
CA GLU A 61 1.07 -13.00 -21.23
C GLU A 61 -0.13 -13.28 -20.32
N GLU A 62 -1.27 -12.61 -20.51
CA GLU A 62 -2.52 -13.04 -19.86
C GLU A 62 -2.90 -14.45 -20.35
N ASP A 63 -2.74 -15.45 -19.47
CA ASP A 63 -3.10 -16.84 -19.76
C ASP A 63 -4.60 -16.90 -20.14
N PRO A 64 -4.95 -17.32 -21.37
CA PRO A 64 -6.33 -17.34 -21.84
C PRO A 64 -7.23 -18.28 -21.01
N VAL A 65 -6.65 -19.17 -20.22
CA VAL A 65 -7.36 -20.09 -19.32
C VAL A 65 -7.56 -19.50 -17.94
N ILE A 66 -6.59 -18.75 -17.39
CA ILE A 66 -6.65 -18.23 -16.01
C ILE A 66 -7.22 -16.81 -15.94
N GLY A 67 -6.84 -15.89 -16.84
CA GLY A 67 -7.34 -14.51 -16.91
C GLY A 67 -7.76 -13.89 -15.58
N ASP A 68 -9.05 -13.56 -15.47
CA ASP A 68 -9.67 -12.92 -14.30
C ASP A 68 -10.12 -13.88 -13.17
N LEU A 69 -9.83 -15.19 -13.26
CA LEU A 69 -10.31 -16.18 -12.29
C LEU A 69 -9.90 -15.88 -10.85
N TRP A 70 -8.76 -15.21 -10.64
CA TRP A 70 -8.28 -14.81 -9.32
C TRP A 70 -9.13 -13.73 -8.63
N LYS A 71 -9.93 -12.97 -9.40
CA LYS A 71 -10.88 -11.97 -8.87
C LYS A 71 -12.10 -12.64 -8.22
N TYR A 72 -12.32 -13.92 -8.46
CA TYR A 72 -13.46 -14.67 -7.95
C TYR A 72 -13.05 -15.56 -6.76
N ARG A 73 -13.80 -15.47 -5.65
CA ARG A 73 -13.57 -16.29 -4.45
C ARG A 73 -14.03 -17.75 -4.59
N LYS A 74 -15.05 -18.00 -5.41
CA LYS A 74 -15.48 -19.33 -5.86
C LYS A 74 -15.30 -19.34 -7.40
N PRO A 75 -14.69 -20.38 -7.99
CA PRO A 75 -14.51 -20.42 -9.43
C PRO A 75 -15.88 -20.34 -10.12
N PRO A 76 -16.06 -19.48 -11.14
CA PRO A 76 -17.29 -19.46 -11.92
C PRO A 76 -17.52 -20.86 -12.50
N PRO A 77 -18.77 -21.33 -12.60
CA PRO A 77 -19.06 -22.63 -13.17
C PRO A 77 -18.48 -22.63 -14.59
N VAL A 78 -17.46 -23.47 -14.82
CA VAL A 78 -16.95 -23.77 -16.16
C VAL A 78 -18.18 -24.12 -16.97
N HIS A 79 -18.50 -23.34 -18.00
CA HIS A 79 -19.68 -23.57 -18.84
C HIS A 79 -19.71 -25.06 -19.23
N ALA A 80 -20.57 -25.81 -18.53
CA ALA A 80 -20.83 -27.18 -18.88
C ALA A 80 -21.47 -27.14 -20.28
N PRO A 81 -21.18 -28.13 -21.15
CA PRO A 81 -21.90 -28.26 -22.40
C PRO A 81 -23.40 -28.17 -22.13
N ASP A 82 -24.10 -27.44 -23.00
CA ASP A 82 -25.53 -27.14 -22.92
C ASP A 82 -26.36 -28.42 -23.01
N ASP A 83 -26.50 -29.10 -21.87
CA ASP A 83 -27.16 -30.39 -21.77
C ASP A 83 -28.25 -30.29 -20.69
N GLY A 84 -29.27 -29.45 -20.93
CA GLY A 84 -30.69 -29.72 -20.65
C GLY A 84 -31.20 -30.11 -19.26
N ASP A 85 -30.39 -30.33 -18.23
CA ASP A 85 -30.83 -30.94 -16.97
C ASP A 85 -30.50 -30.06 -15.75
N GLU A 86 -31.54 -29.78 -14.97
CA GLU A 86 -31.60 -28.81 -13.86
C GLU A 86 -30.57 -29.08 -12.75
N VAL A 87 -30.03 -28.00 -12.17
CA VAL A 87 -29.15 -28.05 -10.99
C VAL A 87 -30.02 -28.19 -9.73
N PRO A 88 -29.94 -29.30 -8.96
CA PRO A 88 -30.60 -29.38 -7.67
C PRO A 88 -29.96 -28.40 -6.69
N LEU A 89 -30.82 -27.56 -6.08
CA LEU A 89 -30.47 -26.68 -4.98
C LEU A 89 -30.16 -27.54 -3.76
N GLU A 90 -28.88 -27.76 -3.47
CA GLU A 90 -28.45 -28.36 -2.21
C GLU A 90 -27.87 -27.26 -1.32
N GLY A 91 -28.40 -27.23 -0.10
CA GLY A 91 -28.29 -26.13 0.84
C GLY A 91 -26.92 -26.01 1.50
N ASP A 92 -26.91 -25.07 2.43
CA ASP A 92 -25.99 -24.91 3.56
C ASP A 92 -25.04 -23.74 3.46
N ASP A 93 -25.55 -22.53 3.76
CA ASP A 93 -24.80 -21.48 4.44
C ASP A 93 -25.67 -20.24 4.79
N GLU A 94 -26.79 -20.43 5.50
CA GLU A 94 -27.43 -19.35 6.31
C GLU A 94 -26.70 -19.12 7.66
N GLU A 95 -25.56 -19.76 7.91
CA GLU A 95 -24.96 -19.87 9.23
C GLU A 95 -23.59 -19.19 9.40
N GLU A 96 -23.37 -18.00 8.82
CA GLU A 96 -22.26 -17.11 9.26
C GLU A 96 -22.71 -15.63 9.32
N ARG A 97 -23.88 -15.41 9.95
CA ARG A 97 -24.35 -14.06 10.29
C ARG A 97 -24.05 -13.70 11.75
N TRP A 98 -22.79 -13.79 12.18
CA TRP A 98 -22.30 -13.14 13.42
C TRP A 98 -20.97 -12.42 13.15
#